data_AF-A0A926BUY1-F1
#
_entry.id   AF-A0A926BUY1-F1
#
_cell.length_a   1.000
_cell.length_b   1.000
_cell.length_c   1.000
_cell.angle_alpha   90.00
_cell.angle_beta   90.00
_cell.angle_gamma   90.00
#
_symmetry.space_group_name_H-M   'P 1'
#
loop_
_entity.id
_entity.type
_entity.pdbx_description
1 polymer ?
#
loop_
_entity_poly.entity_id
_entity_poly.type
_entity_poly.pdbx_seq_one_letter_code
_entity_poly.pdbx_strand_id
1 'polypeptide(L)'
;MSEGYFAYIKRIVVPSLLVLAFALPALSQPRTDRKERKHEGAEHVIDTYWNALFTPERYSRALDEIARMPDEMDGKKASSLMAATRWEGIGPLAVRMSPTINFHGRIRAIRWYNNPLTGNLETFLGASSGGVWKDNFALVARVWSSLGDNLPNPSVGALLVDPGEPNTMWVGTGDWRRYGGAGLFKTTNRGGTWTRARITTADVLPFAITGLEYGATRSTMYMSSWNGFFRSTDGGESWSQRILGSSGANVGIYNMVVDRQHPDTIYLSGGFARGFFKSTNGGSSFTTINNGIDLRRMGTTAPIAISQSSPNILYIAADDSSGGTGRIYKSTDGGDNWNPTPAPLPYCAAGQSFHAHAIAVSPVDPNKVYVGSVGFIRSADGGATWTWRESGHSDITHIAFHPTDPNFVYVLSDGGIFVHTDASNTVRNNGEVFVPSAPIQAYALESAWSNQKVLVSGTQDNGTLITERGGEQSEMWRSIGGCDGANTIAVHPLNPDLIFFNSWCGPSNPRLRTRTMGRSGNEDISRGLSEIYYTPIRMNKAGTNYLFTITRTQLFLSKDEGESWLGATGAATDFGADEAPRSMIV
;
A
#
# COMPACT_ATOMS: atom_id res chain seq x y z
N MET A 1 -18.70 -39.76 17.69
CA MET A 1 -18.01 -38.47 17.96
C MET A 1 -17.94 -38.32 19.47
N SER A 2 -16.73 -38.27 20.03
CA SER A 2 -16.48 -38.37 21.47
C SER A 2 -16.66 -37.03 22.20
N GLU A 3 -16.96 -37.10 23.50
CA GLU A 3 -17.25 -35.99 24.42
C GLU A 3 -16.18 -34.88 24.50
N GLY A 4 -15.00 -35.07 23.90
CA GLY A 4 -13.95 -34.05 23.80
C GLY A 4 -14.32 -32.84 22.92
N TYR A 5 -15.22 -33.01 21.94
CA TYR A 5 -15.62 -31.92 21.03
C TYR A 5 -16.47 -30.83 21.72
N PHE A 6 -17.26 -31.20 22.75
CA PHE A 6 -18.07 -30.25 23.51
C PHE A 6 -17.29 -29.48 24.59
N ALA A 7 -16.15 -30.01 25.05
CA ALA A 7 -15.27 -29.30 25.98
C ALA A 7 -14.49 -28.15 25.30
N TYR A 8 -14.23 -28.26 24.00
CA TYR A 8 -13.55 -27.23 23.20
C TYR A 8 -14.45 -26.01 22.93
N ILE A 9 -15.73 -26.23 22.63
CA ILE A 9 -16.72 -25.16 22.38
C ILE A 9 -17.00 -24.33 23.65
N LYS A 10 -16.97 -24.93 24.84
CA LYS A 10 -17.22 -24.20 26.11
C LYS A 10 -16.10 -23.25 26.54
N ARG A 11 -14.86 -23.41 26.06
CA ARG A 11 -13.73 -22.54 26.44
C ARG A 11 -13.54 -21.31 25.55
N ILE A 12 -14.13 -21.29 24.35
CA ILE A 12 -13.96 -20.18 23.39
C ILE A 12 -15.21 -19.28 23.32
N VAL A 13 -16.42 -19.82 23.54
CA VAL A 13 -17.67 -19.06 23.32
C VAL A 13 -18.12 -18.24 24.53
N VAL A 14 -17.70 -18.58 25.75
CA VAL A 14 -18.18 -17.90 26.98
C VAL A 14 -17.48 -16.56 27.29
N PRO A 15 -16.20 -16.29 26.96
CA PRO A 15 -15.61 -14.96 27.20
C PRO A 15 -16.13 -13.88 26.24
N SER A 16 -16.69 -14.24 25.09
CA SER A 16 -17.19 -13.29 24.08
C SER A 16 -18.58 -12.71 24.41
N LEU A 17 -19.32 -13.32 25.35
CA LEU A 17 -20.64 -12.85 25.77
C LEU A 17 -20.63 -11.89 26.96
N LEU A 18 -19.50 -11.71 27.64
CA LEU A 18 -19.39 -10.80 28.80
C LEU A 18 -18.90 -9.39 28.46
N VAL A 19 -18.35 -9.16 27.26
CA VAL A 19 -17.92 -7.82 26.81
C VAL A 19 -19.09 -6.99 26.27
N LEU A 20 -20.20 -7.62 25.86
CA LEU A 20 -21.40 -6.92 25.39
C LEU A 20 -22.29 -6.37 26.52
N ALA A 21 -22.09 -6.79 27.77
CA ALA A 21 -22.94 -6.40 28.89
C ALA A 21 -22.52 -5.10 29.62
N PHE A 22 -21.33 -4.54 29.36
CA PHE A 22 -20.84 -3.33 30.04
C PHE A 22 -20.80 -2.06 29.18
N ALA A 23 -21.22 -2.11 27.91
CA ALA A 23 -21.26 -0.92 27.04
C ALA A 23 -22.60 -0.16 27.05
N LEU A 24 -23.61 -0.62 27.82
CA LEU A 24 -25.00 -0.16 27.67
C LEU A 24 -25.55 0.94 28.61
N PRO A 25 -24.77 1.65 29.47
CA PRO A 25 -25.29 2.86 30.10
C PRO A 25 -24.58 4.18 29.73
N ALA A 26 -23.79 4.25 28.66
CA ALA A 26 -23.16 5.52 28.23
C ALA A 26 -24.00 6.35 27.21
N LEU A 27 -25.20 5.89 26.83
CA LEU A 27 -26.01 6.50 25.76
C LEU A 27 -27.18 7.38 26.25
N SER A 28 -27.27 7.72 27.54
CA SER A 28 -28.34 8.56 28.07
C SER A 28 -27.83 9.90 28.61
N GLN A 29 -27.29 10.76 27.75
CA GLN A 29 -27.39 12.21 27.96
C GLN A 29 -27.58 12.94 26.62
N PRO A 30 -28.55 13.88 26.51
CA PRO A 30 -28.80 14.60 25.27
C PRO A 30 -27.74 15.68 25.11
N ARG A 31 -26.79 15.48 24.20
CA ARG A 31 -25.91 16.55 23.70
C ARG A 31 -26.46 17.10 22.39
N THR A 32 -26.84 18.37 22.45
CA THR A 32 -27.39 19.17 21.35
C THR A 32 -26.26 19.66 20.46
N ASP A 33 -25.99 18.99 19.35
CA ASP A 33 -25.68 19.66 18.06
C ASP A 33 -25.60 18.67 16.89
N ARG A 34 -26.16 19.06 15.74
CA ARG A 34 -26.49 18.15 14.62
C ARG A 34 -25.42 18.12 13.51
N LYS A 35 -24.35 18.92 13.62
CA LYS A 35 -23.32 19.05 12.56
C LYS A 35 -22.06 18.20 12.76
N GLU A 36 -21.79 17.67 13.96
CA GLU A 36 -20.59 16.85 14.24
C GLU A 36 -20.77 15.34 13.90
N ARG A 37 -22.00 14.86 13.66
CA ARG A 37 -22.29 13.41 13.53
C ARG A 37 -21.78 12.71 12.26
N LYS A 38 -21.31 13.41 11.23
CA LYS A 38 -21.03 12.77 9.92
C LYS A 38 -19.57 12.39 9.66
N HIS A 39 -18.61 12.84 10.46
CA HIS A 39 -17.18 12.53 10.22
C HIS A 39 -16.52 11.70 11.33
N GLU A 40 -16.97 11.76 12.58
CA GLU A 40 -16.35 10.98 13.66
C GLU A 40 -16.74 9.49 13.68
N GLY A 41 -17.91 9.12 13.14
CA GLY A 41 -18.40 7.73 13.18
C GLY A 41 -17.67 6.73 12.28
N ALA A 42 -17.04 7.20 11.18
CA ALA A 42 -16.33 6.32 10.25
C ALA A 42 -14.84 6.17 10.61
N GLU A 43 -14.18 7.25 11.02
CA GLU A 43 -12.79 7.22 11.47
C GLU A 43 -12.64 6.48 12.81
N HIS A 44 -13.58 6.65 13.76
CA HIS A 44 -13.49 5.95 15.04
C HIS A 44 -13.76 4.44 14.90
N VAL A 45 -14.60 4.00 13.96
CA VAL A 45 -14.82 2.57 13.69
C VAL A 45 -13.62 1.96 12.98
N ILE A 46 -13.02 2.65 12.00
CA ILE A 46 -11.83 2.16 11.29
C ILE A 46 -10.61 2.11 12.22
N ASP A 47 -10.34 3.17 12.99
CA ASP A 47 -9.20 3.18 13.93
C ASP A 47 -9.40 2.20 15.09
N THR A 48 -10.63 1.99 15.58
CA THR A 48 -10.90 0.98 16.62
C THR A 48 -10.80 -0.46 16.07
N TYR A 49 -11.19 -0.68 14.81
CA TYR A 49 -11.09 -2.00 14.15
C TYR A 49 -9.62 -2.36 13.83
N TRP A 50 -8.83 -1.40 13.35
CA TRP A 50 -7.40 -1.63 13.03
C TRP A 50 -6.51 -1.72 14.27
N ASN A 51 -6.73 -0.89 15.29
CA ASN A 51 -5.97 -0.97 16.54
C ASN A 51 -6.32 -2.23 17.36
N ALA A 52 -7.52 -2.80 17.19
CA ALA A 52 -7.90 -4.07 17.82
C ALA A 52 -7.34 -5.31 17.11
N LEU A 53 -7.00 -5.20 15.81
CA LEU A 53 -6.48 -6.31 15.02
C LEU A 53 -4.94 -6.43 15.07
N PHE A 54 -4.22 -5.31 15.16
CA PHE A 54 -2.75 -5.26 15.15
C PHE A 54 -2.16 -4.70 16.44
N THR A 55 -2.32 -5.43 17.56
CA THR A 55 -1.57 -5.11 18.77
C THR A 55 -0.16 -5.72 18.71
N PRO A 56 0.87 -5.10 19.32
CA PRO A 56 2.19 -5.70 19.44
C PRO A 56 2.17 -7.13 20.00
N GLU A 57 1.23 -7.43 20.91
CA GLU A 57 1.05 -8.76 21.50
C GLU A 57 0.37 -9.76 20.55
N ARG A 58 -0.43 -9.31 19.58
CA ARG A 58 -0.97 -10.19 18.52
C ARG A 58 0.06 -10.44 17.43
N TYR A 59 0.84 -9.43 17.06
CA TYR A 59 1.97 -9.61 16.15
C TYR A 59 3.05 -10.51 16.76
N SER A 60 3.38 -10.33 18.06
CA SER A 60 4.28 -11.23 18.79
C SER A 60 3.69 -12.63 18.92
N ARG A 61 2.38 -12.78 19.18
CA ARG A 61 1.73 -14.11 19.20
C ARG A 61 1.71 -14.76 17.82
N ALA A 62 1.52 -14.01 16.75
CA ALA A 62 1.61 -14.54 15.39
C ALA A 62 3.05 -14.98 15.06
N LEU A 63 4.07 -14.24 15.52
CA LEU A 63 5.46 -14.66 15.42
C LEU A 63 5.75 -15.90 16.28
N ASP A 64 5.16 -16.02 17.48
CA ASP A 64 5.26 -17.21 18.33
C ASP A 64 4.51 -18.41 17.73
N GLU A 65 3.39 -18.20 17.05
CA GLU A 65 2.67 -19.23 16.28
C GLU A 65 3.49 -19.67 15.07
N ILE A 66 4.04 -18.73 14.29
CA ILE A 66 4.95 -19.03 13.17
C ILE A 66 6.21 -19.76 13.66
N ALA A 67 6.72 -19.43 14.85
CA ALA A 67 7.84 -20.12 15.48
C ALA A 67 7.47 -21.52 16.02
N ARG A 68 6.18 -21.79 16.28
CA ARG A 68 5.62 -23.10 16.69
C ARG A 68 5.13 -23.95 15.52
N MET A 69 4.90 -23.36 14.35
CA MET A 69 4.53 -24.09 13.13
C MET A 69 5.52 -25.22 12.74
N PRO A 70 6.84 -25.13 12.99
CA PRO A 70 7.74 -26.26 12.80
C PRO A 70 7.39 -27.46 13.70
N ASP A 71 7.02 -27.21 14.97
CA ASP A 71 6.70 -28.26 15.94
C ASP A 71 5.34 -28.92 15.67
N GLU A 72 4.37 -28.19 15.09
CA GLU A 72 3.08 -28.76 14.65
C GLU A 72 3.17 -29.47 13.28
N MET A 73 4.13 -29.08 12.42
CA MET A 73 4.47 -29.82 11.19
C MET A 73 5.29 -31.10 11.46
N ASP A 74 5.88 -31.23 12.64
CA ASP A 74 6.61 -32.42 13.10
C ASP A 74 5.71 -33.54 13.65
N GLY A 75 4.38 -33.39 13.51
CA GLY A 75 3.48 -34.53 13.51
C GLY A 75 3.81 -35.45 12.33
N LYS A 76 4.55 -36.54 12.61
CA LYS A 76 5.16 -37.60 11.75
C LYS A 76 4.40 -38.16 10.52
N LYS A 77 3.33 -37.53 10.03
CA LYS A 77 2.66 -37.80 8.75
C LYS A 77 2.61 -36.60 7.78
N ALA A 78 2.81 -35.36 8.23
CA ALA A 78 2.76 -34.17 7.36
C ALA A 78 4.12 -33.82 6.71
N SER A 79 5.24 -34.22 7.33
CA SER A 79 6.59 -33.85 6.90
C SER A 79 7.01 -34.45 5.55
N SER A 80 6.48 -35.61 5.14
CA SER A 80 6.79 -36.19 3.83
C SER A 80 5.99 -35.60 2.67
N LEU A 81 4.82 -35.00 2.93
CA LEU A 81 3.98 -34.32 1.93
C LEU A 81 4.39 -32.86 1.73
N MET A 82 4.71 -32.13 2.80
CA MET A 82 5.24 -30.76 2.71
C MET A 82 6.63 -30.71 2.04
N ALA A 83 7.53 -31.67 2.34
CA ALA A 83 8.85 -31.73 1.72
C ALA A 83 8.83 -31.98 0.20
N ALA A 84 7.70 -32.45 -0.34
CA ALA A 84 7.49 -32.69 -1.77
C ALA A 84 6.60 -31.62 -2.46
N THR A 85 6.01 -30.69 -1.70
CA THR A 85 5.07 -29.69 -2.24
C THR A 85 5.82 -28.42 -2.61
N ARG A 86 5.83 -28.08 -3.91
CA ARG A 86 6.39 -26.81 -4.40
C ARG A 86 5.27 -25.79 -4.52
N TRP A 87 5.41 -24.66 -3.84
CA TRP A 87 4.57 -23.49 -4.08
C TRP A 87 5.07 -22.78 -5.33
N GLU A 88 4.16 -22.46 -6.23
CA GLU A 88 4.45 -21.70 -7.45
C GLU A 88 3.46 -20.54 -7.57
N GLY A 89 3.96 -19.38 -8.01
CA GLY A 89 3.09 -18.26 -8.34
C GLY A 89 2.35 -18.53 -9.65
N ILE A 90 1.02 -18.37 -9.63
CA ILE A 90 0.15 -18.50 -10.81
C ILE A 90 -0.15 -17.13 -11.47
N GLY A 91 0.73 -16.15 -11.23
CA GLY A 91 0.56 -14.78 -11.64
C GLY A 91 -0.55 -14.02 -10.88
N PRO A 92 -1.00 -12.87 -11.41
CA PRO A 92 -0.47 -12.22 -12.62
C PRO A 92 0.99 -11.77 -12.47
N LEU A 93 1.78 -11.80 -13.56
CA LEU A 93 3.08 -11.11 -13.62
C LEU A 93 2.94 -9.58 -13.73
N ALA A 94 1.77 -9.15 -14.21
CA ALA A 94 1.27 -7.78 -14.23
C ALA A 94 -0.22 -7.79 -14.60
N VAL A 95 -0.92 -6.70 -14.32
CA VAL A 95 -2.25 -6.44 -14.87
C VAL A 95 -2.12 -5.70 -16.19
N ARG A 96 -2.59 -6.28 -17.29
CA ARG A 96 -2.63 -5.58 -18.57
C ARG A 96 -3.84 -4.64 -18.63
N MET A 97 -3.58 -3.33 -18.66
CA MET A 97 -4.62 -2.29 -18.79
C MET A 97 -4.78 -1.79 -20.22
N SER A 98 -3.67 -1.63 -20.93
CA SER A 98 -3.64 -1.26 -22.35
C SER A 98 -2.45 -1.94 -23.04
N PRO A 99 -2.27 -1.77 -24.37
CA PRO A 99 -1.08 -2.26 -25.05
C PRO A 99 0.25 -1.73 -24.47
N THR A 100 0.23 -0.57 -23.80
CA THR A 100 1.43 0.13 -23.33
C THR A 100 1.47 0.37 -21.81
N ILE A 101 0.41 0.02 -21.09
CA ILE A 101 0.28 0.23 -19.63
C ILE A 101 -0.10 -1.08 -18.95
N ASN A 102 0.72 -1.45 -17.96
CA ASN A 102 0.48 -2.55 -17.04
C ASN A 102 0.54 -2.07 -15.59
N PHE A 103 -0.17 -2.73 -14.68
CA PHE A 103 -0.11 -2.47 -13.24
C PHE A 103 0.45 -3.63 -12.42
N HIS A 104 1.03 -3.35 -11.26
CA HIS A 104 1.81 -4.32 -10.48
C HIS A 104 1.60 -4.23 -8.95
N GLY A 105 0.78 -3.28 -8.47
CA GLY A 105 0.56 -3.02 -7.05
C GLY A 105 1.49 -1.95 -6.49
N ARG A 106 1.21 -1.51 -5.26
CA ARG A 106 1.83 -0.33 -4.66
C ARG A 106 3.33 -0.50 -4.41
N ILE A 107 4.12 0.37 -5.03
CA ILE A 107 5.57 0.50 -4.76
C ILE A 107 5.82 1.76 -3.94
N ARG A 108 6.66 1.66 -2.91
CA ARG A 108 6.96 2.77 -1.98
C ARG A 108 8.40 3.26 -2.05
N ALA A 109 9.32 2.37 -2.40
CA ALA A 109 10.74 2.65 -2.42
C ALA A 109 11.40 2.16 -3.71
N ILE A 110 12.38 2.92 -4.18
CA ILE A 110 13.29 2.55 -5.27
C ILE A 110 14.72 2.89 -4.86
N ARG A 111 15.66 2.00 -5.15
CA ARG A 111 17.10 2.19 -4.90
C ARG A 111 17.91 1.59 -6.04
N TRP A 112 19.15 2.04 -6.18
CA TRP A 112 20.05 1.57 -7.21
C TRP A 112 21.39 1.15 -6.66
N TYR A 113 22.03 0.24 -7.38
CA TYR A 113 23.42 -0.12 -7.23
C TYR A 113 24.10 -0.06 -8.59
N ASN A 114 25.13 0.78 -8.71
CA ASN A 114 25.95 0.81 -9.91
C ASN A 114 27.00 -0.28 -9.81
N ASN A 115 26.86 -1.34 -10.61
CA ASN A 115 27.74 -2.49 -10.57
C ASN A 115 29.07 -2.14 -11.28
N PRO A 116 30.19 -2.02 -10.55
CA PRO A 116 31.46 -1.58 -11.14
C PRO A 116 32.07 -2.64 -12.06
N LEU A 117 31.64 -3.91 -11.96
CA LEU A 117 32.16 -5.00 -12.77
C LEU A 117 31.48 -5.08 -14.14
N THR A 118 30.19 -4.73 -14.21
CA THR A 118 29.39 -4.83 -15.44
C THR A 118 29.04 -3.47 -16.04
N GLY A 119 29.14 -2.38 -15.27
CA GLY A 119 28.63 -1.06 -15.64
C GLY A 119 27.10 -0.96 -15.60
N ASN A 120 26.40 -2.03 -15.19
CA ASN A 120 24.94 -2.04 -15.15
C ASN A 120 24.42 -1.35 -13.89
N LEU A 121 23.34 -0.59 -14.06
CA LEU A 121 22.60 0.01 -12.96
C LEU A 121 21.52 -0.94 -12.47
N GLU A 122 21.81 -1.72 -11.43
CA GLU A 122 20.81 -2.59 -10.81
C GLU A 122 19.79 -1.77 -10.02
N THR A 123 18.51 -2.12 -10.16
CA THR A 123 17.39 -1.43 -9.51
C THR A 123 16.71 -2.35 -8.52
N PHE A 124 16.38 -1.81 -7.34
CA PHE A 124 15.69 -2.51 -6.26
C PHE A 124 14.45 -1.73 -5.85
N LEU A 125 13.38 -2.45 -5.54
CA LEU A 125 12.10 -1.88 -5.13
C LEU A 125 11.65 -2.40 -3.79
N GLY A 126 10.91 -1.58 -3.07
CA GLY A 126 10.12 -1.98 -1.92
C GLY A 126 8.64 -1.83 -2.23
N ALA A 127 7.88 -2.93 -2.19
CA ALA A 127 6.43 -2.94 -2.32
C ALA A 127 5.75 -2.82 -0.95
N SER A 128 4.64 -2.09 -0.87
CA SER A 128 3.95 -1.84 0.41
C SER A 128 3.39 -3.09 1.08
N SER A 129 3.18 -4.19 0.34
CA SER A 129 2.71 -5.49 0.87
C SER A 129 3.30 -6.71 0.15
N GLY A 130 4.36 -6.52 -0.66
CA GLY A 130 4.89 -7.56 -1.56
C GLY A 130 6.40 -7.76 -1.49
N GLY A 131 7.07 -7.26 -0.46
CA GLY A 131 8.48 -7.48 -0.21
C GLY A 131 9.42 -6.62 -1.08
N VAL A 132 10.67 -7.08 -1.18
CA VAL A 132 11.73 -6.43 -1.95
C VAL A 132 11.85 -7.10 -3.31
N TRP A 133 12.03 -6.31 -4.37
CA TRP A 133 12.20 -6.79 -5.73
C TRP A 133 13.49 -6.25 -6.33
N LYS A 134 14.08 -7.01 -7.25
CA LYS A 134 15.26 -6.58 -8.01
C LYS A 134 15.06 -6.82 -9.49
N ASP A 135 15.49 -5.88 -10.32
CA ASP A 135 15.51 -6.08 -11.76
C ASP A 135 16.62 -7.04 -12.21
N ASN A 136 16.29 -7.80 -13.24
CA ASN A 136 17.22 -8.61 -14.01
C ASN A 136 17.18 -8.07 -15.44
N PHE A 137 18.28 -7.45 -15.88
CA PHE A 137 18.46 -6.91 -17.24
C PHE A 137 18.55 -7.99 -18.33
N ALA A 138 18.04 -9.19 -18.08
CA ALA A 138 18.35 -10.36 -18.88
C ALA A 138 17.84 -10.27 -20.34
N LEU A 139 16.80 -9.47 -20.66
CA LEU A 139 16.17 -9.47 -21.99
C LEU A 139 15.50 -8.13 -22.35
N VAL A 140 14.88 -8.09 -23.54
CA VAL A 140 14.06 -7.04 -24.19
C VAL A 140 12.96 -6.40 -23.28
N ALA A 141 12.75 -6.92 -22.06
CA ALA A 141 11.82 -6.47 -21.04
C ALA A 141 12.50 -6.51 -19.64
N ARG A 142 12.16 -5.58 -18.74
CA ARG A 142 12.68 -5.61 -17.35
C ARG A 142 11.93 -6.67 -16.55
N VAL A 143 12.65 -7.71 -16.14
CA VAL A 143 12.10 -8.79 -15.31
C VAL A 143 12.47 -8.54 -13.85
N TRP A 144 11.49 -8.47 -12.97
CA TRP A 144 11.68 -8.32 -11.53
C TRP A 144 11.61 -9.68 -10.85
N SER A 145 12.54 -9.93 -9.92
CA SER A 145 12.53 -11.12 -9.07
C SER A 145 12.42 -10.72 -7.61
N SER A 146 11.64 -11.49 -6.84
CA SER A 146 11.50 -11.29 -5.41
C SER A 146 12.81 -11.59 -4.68
N LEU A 147 13.18 -10.71 -3.77
CA LEU A 147 14.19 -10.88 -2.72
C LEU A 147 13.52 -10.87 -1.32
N GLY A 148 12.19 -10.82 -1.29
CA GLY A 148 11.38 -10.58 -0.10
C GLY A 148 10.63 -11.80 0.43
N ASP A 149 10.68 -12.96 -0.24
CA ASP A 149 9.86 -14.13 0.13
C ASP A 149 10.19 -14.66 1.54
N ASN A 150 11.44 -14.49 1.98
CA ASN A 150 11.90 -14.84 3.33
C ASN A 150 11.89 -13.66 4.31
N LEU A 151 11.34 -12.50 3.92
CA LEU A 151 11.22 -11.34 4.80
C LEU A 151 10.05 -11.58 5.77
N PRO A 152 10.24 -11.53 7.11
CA PRO A 152 9.17 -11.85 8.06
C PRO A 152 7.93 -10.96 7.99
N ASN A 153 8.06 -9.77 7.40
CA ASN A 153 6.96 -8.88 7.12
C ASN A 153 7.15 -8.30 5.71
N PRO A 154 6.24 -8.58 4.74
CA PRO A 154 6.41 -8.17 3.35
C PRO A 154 6.10 -6.70 3.11
N SER A 155 5.65 -5.95 4.13
CA SER A 155 5.37 -4.53 3.97
C SER A 155 6.65 -3.71 4.00
N VAL A 156 7.07 -3.17 2.86
CA VAL A 156 8.29 -2.36 2.75
C VAL A 156 7.93 -0.87 2.67
N GLY A 157 8.24 -0.13 3.73
CA GLY A 157 8.08 1.33 3.78
C GLY A 157 9.34 2.09 3.35
N ALA A 158 10.50 1.52 3.65
CA ALA A 158 11.80 2.08 3.27
C ALA A 158 12.78 0.97 2.88
N LEU A 159 13.62 1.27 1.89
CA LEU A 159 14.68 0.38 1.42
C LEU A 159 15.98 1.18 1.32
N LEU A 160 17.08 0.58 1.78
CA LEU A 160 18.43 1.11 1.61
C LEU A 160 19.35 -0.02 1.16
N VAL A 161 20.04 0.21 0.04
CA VAL A 161 21.01 -0.73 -0.53
C VAL A 161 22.40 -0.15 -0.30
N ASP A 162 23.36 -0.94 0.19
CA ASP A 162 24.73 -0.46 0.32
C ASP A 162 25.31 -0.17 -1.08
N PRO A 163 25.80 1.06 -1.34
CA PRO A 163 26.26 1.44 -2.68
C PRO A 163 27.55 0.75 -3.12
N GLY A 164 28.24 0.04 -2.22
CA GLY A 164 29.48 -0.68 -2.49
C GLY A 164 29.33 -2.20 -2.38
N GLU A 165 28.32 -2.69 -1.67
CA GLU A 165 28.10 -4.11 -1.41
C GLU A 165 26.61 -4.46 -1.48
N PRO A 166 26.06 -4.79 -2.66
CA PRO A 166 24.62 -4.97 -2.85
C PRO A 166 24.07 -6.20 -2.12
N ASN A 167 24.93 -7.09 -1.59
CA ASN A 167 24.47 -8.16 -0.71
C ASN A 167 24.00 -7.61 0.64
N THR A 168 24.45 -6.41 1.04
CA THR A 168 24.01 -5.72 2.24
C THR A 168 22.87 -4.74 1.94
N MET A 169 21.70 -5.01 2.50
CA MET A 169 20.54 -4.13 2.38
C MET A 169 19.78 -4.03 3.69
N TRP A 170 19.04 -2.93 3.85
CA TRP A 170 18.19 -2.66 4.99
C TRP A 170 16.77 -2.39 4.53
N VAL A 171 15.81 -3.02 5.21
CA VAL A 171 14.38 -2.90 4.94
C VAL A 171 13.70 -2.38 6.19
N GLY A 172 13.17 -1.17 6.09
CA GLY A 172 12.26 -0.63 7.06
C GLY A 172 10.84 -1.07 6.72
N THR A 173 10.19 -1.80 7.62
CA THR A 173 8.88 -2.38 7.33
C THR A 173 7.71 -1.47 7.75
N GLY A 174 6.56 -1.68 7.11
CA GLY A 174 5.29 -0.98 7.34
C GLY A 174 4.99 0.13 6.33
N ASP A 175 3.70 0.38 6.08
CA ASP A 175 3.18 1.52 5.30
C ASP A 175 2.03 2.13 6.10
N TRP A 176 2.20 3.38 6.54
CA TRP A 176 1.33 3.99 7.55
C TRP A 176 -0.15 3.99 7.16
N ARG A 177 -1.01 3.68 8.14
CA ARG A 177 -2.46 3.48 8.01
C ARG A 177 -2.91 2.33 7.08
N ARG A 178 -2.01 1.65 6.38
CA ARG A 178 -2.37 0.59 5.43
C ARG A 178 -1.83 -0.79 5.83
N TYR A 179 -0.55 -0.89 6.20
CA TYR A 179 0.08 -2.15 6.58
C TYR A 179 1.01 -1.94 7.79
N GLY A 180 0.82 -2.76 8.83
CA GLY A 180 1.66 -2.71 10.03
C GLY A 180 3.09 -3.17 9.77
N GLY A 181 4.06 -2.45 10.31
CA GLY A 181 5.48 -2.78 10.27
C GLY A 181 5.95 -3.67 11.43
N ALA A 182 7.06 -4.35 11.19
CA ALA A 182 7.77 -5.22 12.11
C ALA A 182 9.13 -4.67 12.56
N GLY A 183 9.44 -3.42 12.21
CA GLY A 183 10.71 -2.75 12.46
C GLY A 183 11.70 -2.87 11.29
N LEU A 184 12.98 -2.78 11.61
CA LEU A 184 14.09 -2.74 10.65
C LEU A 184 14.71 -4.13 10.49
N PHE A 185 14.97 -4.55 9.26
CA PHE A 185 15.64 -5.80 8.92
C PHE A 185 16.86 -5.55 8.06
N LYS A 186 17.89 -6.37 8.22
CA LYS A 186 19.14 -6.38 7.46
C LYS A 186 19.27 -7.71 6.73
N THR A 187 19.80 -7.67 5.53
CA THR A 187 20.37 -8.83 4.86
C THR A 187 21.83 -8.56 4.55
N THR A 188 22.65 -9.61 4.50
CA THR A 188 24.05 -9.60 4.05
C THR A 188 24.30 -10.62 2.94
N ASN A 189 23.23 -11.25 2.44
CA ASN A 189 23.24 -12.24 1.38
C ASN A 189 22.15 -11.95 0.34
N ARG A 190 21.92 -10.66 0.08
CA ARG A 190 21.07 -10.17 -1.03
C ARG A 190 19.62 -10.63 -0.96
N GLY A 191 19.07 -10.75 0.25
CA GLY A 191 17.68 -11.14 0.49
C GLY A 191 17.47 -12.63 0.68
N GLY A 192 18.53 -13.45 0.67
CA GLY A 192 18.43 -14.87 1.01
C GLY A 192 17.90 -15.09 2.43
N THR A 193 18.40 -14.31 3.39
CA THR A 193 17.92 -14.27 4.78
C THR A 193 17.88 -12.84 5.31
N TRP A 194 16.91 -12.58 6.20
CA TRP A 194 16.72 -11.28 6.83
C TRP A 194 16.81 -11.40 8.36
N THR A 195 17.62 -10.54 8.99
CA THR A 195 17.80 -10.47 10.43
C THR A 195 17.25 -9.15 10.94
N ARG A 196 16.44 -9.18 12.00
CA ARG A 196 15.91 -7.97 12.62
C ARG A 196 17.03 -7.16 13.29
N ALA A 197 17.10 -5.87 13.01
CA ALA A 197 18.05 -4.95 13.63
C ALA A 197 17.68 -4.66 15.09
N ARG A 198 18.67 -4.37 15.93
CA ARG A 198 18.45 -4.02 17.34
C ARG A 198 18.14 -2.53 17.47
N ILE A 199 16.94 -2.23 17.93
CA ILE A 199 16.55 -0.88 18.38
C ILE A 199 16.70 -0.87 19.89
N THR A 200 17.62 -0.06 20.42
CA THR A 200 18.03 -0.14 21.85
C THR A 200 17.02 0.48 22.80
N THR A 201 16.02 1.17 22.27
CA THR A 201 14.92 1.74 23.06
C THR A 201 13.81 0.69 23.19
N ALA A 202 13.69 0.12 24.40
CA ALA A 202 12.89 -1.07 24.69
C ALA A 202 11.38 -0.93 24.37
N ASP A 203 10.87 0.30 24.26
CA ASP A 203 9.45 0.59 24.06
C ASP A 203 9.09 1.02 22.63
N VAL A 204 10.03 0.98 21.68
CA VAL A 204 9.80 1.54 20.34
C VAL A 204 10.06 0.53 19.23
N LEU A 205 8.97 -0.10 18.79
CA LEU A 205 8.91 -0.69 17.45
C LEU A 205 8.33 0.36 16.50
N PRO A 206 9.09 0.85 15.51
CA PRO A 206 8.54 1.76 14.52
C PRO A 206 7.49 1.00 13.68
N PHE A 207 6.22 1.34 13.89
CA PHE A 207 5.07 0.73 13.22
C PHE A 207 5.06 0.96 11.70
N ALA A 208 5.76 1.99 11.22
CA ALA A 208 6.00 2.23 9.80
C ALA A 208 7.26 3.09 9.66
N ILE A 209 8.31 2.51 9.07
CA ILE A 209 9.55 3.22 8.75
C ILE A 209 9.37 3.93 7.40
N THR A 210 9.60 5.24 7.40
CA THR A 210 9.33 6.13 6.26
C THR A 210 10.57 6.51 5.46
N GLY A 211 11.76 6.26 5.99
CA GLY A 211 13.02 6.59 5.34
C GLY A 211 14.22 5.93 5.99
N LEU A 212 15.22 5.60 5.15
CA LEU A 212 16.51 5.06 5.54
C LEU A 212 17.58 5.71 4.67
N GLU A 213 18.62 6.26 5.29
CA GLU A 213 19.73 6.91 4.58
C GLU A 213 21.07 6.70 5.30
N TYR A 214 22.16 6.73 4.54
CA TYR A 214 23.50 6.85 5.09
C TYR A 214 23.83 8.31 5.41
N GLY A 215 24.60 8.53 6.47
CA GLY A 215 25.24 9.81 6.75
C GLY A 215 26.57 9.96 6.01
N ALA A 216 27.49 10.74 6.58
CA ALA A 216 28.82 10.98 5.99
C ALA A 216 29.65 9.70 5.80
N THR A 217 29.40 8.68 6.63
CA THR A 217 30.08 7.38 6.59
C THR A 217 29.06 6.25 6.60
N ARG A 218 29.47 5.04 6.21
CA ARG A 218 28.63 3.83 6.36
C ARG A 218 28.32 3.47 7.80
N SER A 219 29.11 3.94 8.76
CA SER A 219 28.85 3.72 10.18
C SER A 219 27.73 4.62 10.71
N THR A 220 27.53 5.80 10.11
CA THR A 220 26.43 6.70 10.47
C THR A 220 25.23 6.43 9.57
N MET A 221 24.10 6.09 10.17
CA MET A 221 22.86 5.84 9.42
C MET A 221 21.69 6.53 10.10
N TYR A 222 20.70 6.90 9.29
CA TYR A 222 19.50 7.61 9.70
C TYR A 222 18.26 6.82 9.33
N MET A 223 17.27 6.83 10.23
CA MET A 223 15.99 6.19 10.04
C MET A 223 14.89 7.15 10.49
N SER A 224 13.91 7.41 9.63
CA SER A 224 12.70 8.13 9.97
C SER A 224 11.52 7.17 10.08
N SER A 225 10.61 7.44 11.00
CA SER A 225 9.39 6.66 11.19
C SER A 225 8.27 7.50 11.76
N TRP A 226 7.05 6.96 11.75
CA TRP A 226 5.92 7.57 12.45
C TRP A 226 6.05 7.60 13.99
N ASN A 227 7.14 7.03 14.53
CA ASN A 227 7.51 7.16 15.94
C ASN A 227 8.82 7.93 16.14
N GLY A 228 9.22 8.79 15.19
CA GLY A 228 10.40 9.65 15.36
C GLY A 228 11.59 9.30 14.48
N PHE A 229 12.67 10.02 14.73
CA PHE A 229 13.95 9.87 14.06
C PHE A 229 14.90 9.01 14.90
N PHE A 230 15.67 8.17 14.25
CA PHE A 230 16.64 7.28 14.85
C PHE A 230 17.97 7.41 14.12
N ARG A 231 19.04 7.21 14.88
CA ARG A 231 20.41 7.27 14.40
C ARG A 231 21.18 6.04 14.86
N SER A 232 21.98 5.48 13.95
CA SER A 232 23.06 4.55 14.25
C SER A 232 24.41 5.23 14.00
N THR A 233 25.41 4.83 14.78
CA THR A 233 26.82 5.24 14.62
C THR A 233 27.76 4.05 14.47
N ASP A 234 27.21 2.85 14.36
CA ASP A 234 27.92 1.56 14.31
C ASP A 234 27.53 0.73 13.07
N GLY A 235 27.03 1.37 12.01
CA GLY A 235 26.68 0.69 10.76
C GLY A 235 25.38 -0.11 10.86
N GLY A 236 24.45 0.36 11.69
CA GLY A 236 23.11 -0.18 11.86
C GLY A 236 23.01 -1.35 12.85
N GLU A 237 24.10 -1.69 13.55
CA GLU A 237 24.09 -2.73 14.58
C GLU A 237 23.24 -2.32 15.79
N SER A 238 23.23 -1.03 16.14
CA SER A 238 22.34 -0.45 17.14
C SER A 238 21.76 0.90 16.72
N TRP A 239 20.52 1.16 17.11
CA TRP A 239 19.78 2.37 16.77
C TRP A 239 19.24 3.07 18.01
N SER A 240 19.56 4.36 18.14
CA SER A 240 19.06 5.23 19.20
C SER A 240 18.03 6.22 18.67
N GLN A 241 16.89 6.32 19.36
CA GLN A 241 15.88 7.33 19.06
C GLN A 241 16.38 8.73 19.44
N ARG A 242 15.98 9.74 18.66
CA ARG A 242 16.20 11.16 18.97
C ARG A 242 14.86 11.87 19.09
N ILE A 243 14.73 12.65 20.15
CA ILE A 243 13.52 13.42 20.47
C ILE A 243 13.55 14.73 19.67
N LEU A 244 12.40 15.10 19.09
CA LEU A 244 12.28 16.22 18.15
C LEU A 244 11.37 17.35 18.65
N GLY A 245 10.64 17.14 19.75
CA GLY A 245 9.76 18.14 20.36
C GLY A 245 10.37 18.84 21.56
N SER A 246 10.08 20.13 21.74
CA SER A 246 10.48 20.93 22.90
C SER A 246 9.89 20.42 24.24
N SER A 247 8.80 19.66 24.18
CA SER A 247 8.16 19.00 25.33
C SER A 247 8.76 17.65 25.70
N GLY A 248 9.85 17.23 25.03
CA GLY A 248 10.39 15.88 25.21
C GLY A 248 9.60 14.79 24.47
N ALA A 249 8.58 15.16 23.68
CA ALA A 249 7.73 14.22 22.96
C ALA A 249 8.27 13.81 21.58
N ASN A 250 7.97 12.57 21.17
CA ASN A 250 8.28 12.07 19.83
C ASN A 250 7.36 12.69 18.77
N VAL A 251 7.95 13.06 17.63
CA VAL A 251 7.24 13.57 16.45
C VAL A 251 7.27 12.49 15.38
N GLY A 252 6.11 12.03 14.91
CA GLY A 252 6.07 11.13 13.75
C GLY A 252 6.62 11.83 12.51
N ILE A 253 7.56 11.18 11.82
CA ILE A 253 8.27 11.73 10.67
C ILE A 253 7.76 11.09 9.40
N TYR A 254 7.13 11.90 8.56
CA TYR A 254 6.59 11.48 7.28
C TYR A 254 7.69 11.30 6.23
N ASN A 255 8.65 12.23 6.20
CA ASN A 255 9.69 12.24 5.19
C ASN A 255 11.00 12.81 5.75
N MET A 256 12.12 12.31 5.22
CA MET A 256 13.47 12.70 5.56
C MET A 256 14.26 12.88 4.25
N VAL A 257 15.04 13.95 4.17
CA VAL A 257 16.04 14.13 3.11
C VAL A 257 17.38 14.57 3.71
N VAL A 258 18.47 14.09 3.11
CA VAL A 258 19.85 14.39 3.50
C VAL A 258 20.51 15.21 2.40
N ASP A 259 21.22 16.26 2.77
CA ASP A 259 22.10 16.99 1.86
C ASP A 259 23.32 16.12 1.55
N ARG A 260 23.49 15.68 0.30
CA ARG A 260 24.62 14.81 -0.08
C ARG A 260 25.93 15.58 -0.21
N GLN A 261 25.89 16.90 -0.33
CA GLN A 261 27.09 17.76 -0.27
C GLN A 261 27.53 18.01 1.17
N HIS A 262 26.57 18.04 2.11
CA HIS A 262 26.82 18.18 3.55
C HIS A 262 26.04 17.12 4.35
N PRO A 263 26.51 15.86 4.41
CA PRO A 263 25.73 14.73 4.97
C PRO A 263 25.34 14.83 6.45
N ASP A 264 25.91 15.77 7.20
CA ASP A 264 25.47 16.11 8.55
C ASP A 264 24.20 16.99 8.57
N THR A 265 23.79 17.49 7.41
CA THR A 265 22.60 18.32 7.22
C THR A 265 21.41 17.44 6.81
N ILE A 266 20.38 17.44 7.65
CA ILE A 266 19.21 16.56 7.52
C ILE A 266 17.95 17.41 7.67
N TYR A 267 17.01 17.22 6.78
CA TYR A 267 15.69 17.85 6.84
C TYR A 267 14.63 16.80 7.11
N LEU A 268 13.74 17.09 8.05
CA LEU A 268 12.63 16.22 8.42
C LEU A 268 11.30 16.94 8.26
N SER A 269 10.30 16.21 7.78
CA SER A 269 8.90 16.62 7.79
C SER A 269 8.14 15.86 8.87
N GLY A 270 7.62 16.59 9.85
CA GLY A 270 6.73 16.08 10.88
C GLY A 270 5.31 15.92 10.34
N GLY A 271 4.74 14.73 10.50
CA GLY A 271 3.35 14.47 10.12
C GLY A 271 2.34 15.23 11.00
N PHE A 272 1.08 15.30 10.56
CA PHE A 272 -0.02 15.97 11.27
C PHE A 272 0.31 17.43 11.64
N ALA A 273 0.77 18.20 10.66
CA ALA A 273 1.13 19.61 10.81
C ALA A 273 2.15 19.93 11.93
N ARG A 274 2.98 18.97 12.35
CA ARG A 274 4.00 19.16 13.41
C ARG A 274 5.22 19.96 12.93
N GLY A 275 5.24 20.36 11.67
CA GLY A 275 6.24 21.26 11.09
C GLY A 275 7.48 20.55 10.58
N PHE A 276 8.48 21.34 10.23
CA PHE A 276 9.71 20.92 9.58
C PHE A 276 10.91 21.21 10.47
N PHE A 277 11.89 20.32 10.38
CA PHE A 277 13.07 20.35 11.24
C PHE A 277 14.34 20.22 10.42
N LYS A 278 15.41 20.89 10.87
CA LYS A 278 16.73 20.84 10.27
C LYS A 278 17.76 20.45 11.32
N SER A 279 18.63 19.51 10.98
CA SER A 279 19.88 19.27 11.70
C SER A 279 21.04 19.72 10.82
N THR A 280 22.12 20.16 11.44
CA THR A 280 23.42 20.43 10.80
C THR A 280 24.56 19.67 11.50
N ASN A 281 24.22 18.73 12.38
CA ASN A 281 25.16 17.99 13.22
C ASN A 281 24.89 16.48 13.21
N GLY A 282 24.48 15.98 12.04
CA GLY A 282 24.27 14.56 11.78
C GLY A 282 23.12 13.97 12.59
N GLY A 283 22.06 14.75 12.80
CA GLY A 283 20.86 14.34 13.52
C GLY A 283 21.04 14.22 15.03
N SER A 284 22.06 14.87 15.61
CA SER A 284 22.28 14.90 17.06
C SER A 284 21.27 15.84 17.75
N SER A 285 20.94 16.95 17.10
CA SER A 285 19.85 17.84 17.47
C SER A 285 19.20 18.46 16.23
N PHE A 286 18.01 19.02 16.41
CA PHE A 286 17.22 19.63 15.34
C PHE A 286 16.66 20.99 15.77
N THR A 287 16.56 21.92 14.83
CA THR A 287 15.85 23.20 14.96
C THR A 287 14.64 23.23 14.04
N THR A 288 13.62 24.01 14.38
CA THR A 288 12.43 24.18 13.53
C THR A 288 12.71 25.16 12.39
N ILE A 289 12.13 24.90 11.22
CA ILE A 289 12.34 25.68 9.99
C ILE A 289 11.00 26.00 9.29
N ASN A 290 10.08 26.61 10.03
CA ASN A 290 8.68 26.80 9.62
C ASN A 290 8.34 28.21 9.11
N ASN A 291 9.32 29.12 9.02
CA ASN A 291 9.02 30.52 8.71
C ASN A 291 8.40 30.66 7.31
N GLY A 292 7.27 31.36 7.20
CA GLY A 292 6.51 31.50 5.95
C GLY A 292 5.55 30.33 5.63
N ILE A 293 5.46 29.32 6.49
CA ILE A 293 4.50 28.20 6.36
C ILE A 293 3.35 28.37 7.37
N ASP A 294 2.12 28.37 6.87
CA ASP A 294 0.93 28.30 7.74
C ASP A 294 0.61 26.84 8.11
N LEU A 295 1.18 26.38 9.23
CA LEU A 295 0.95 25.02 9.74
C LEU A 295 -0.53 24.73 10.04
N ARG A 296 -1.38 25.75 10.30
CA ARG A 296 -2.81 25.54 10.61
C ARG A 296 -3.60 25.01 9.41
N ARG A 297 -3.08 25.21 8.21
CA ARG A 297 -3.70 24.77 6.97
C ARG A 297 -3.06 23.51 6.39
N MET A 298 -2.01 22.98 7.02
CA MET A 298 -1.43 21.72 6.59
C MET A 298 -2.26 20.54 7.09
N GLY A 299 -2.33 19.49 6.29
CA GLY A 299 -2.95 18.23 6.67
C GLY A 299 -1.95 17.27 7.32
N THR A 300 -2.02 16.02 6.88
CA THR A 300 -1.29 14.90 7.48
C THR A 300 0.14 14.80 6.97
N THR A 301 0.40 15.21 5.72
CA THR A 301 1.62 14.89 4.99
C THR A 301 2.20 16.09 4.27
N ALA A 302 3.53 16.21 4.34
CA ALA A 302 4.22 17.25 3.59
C ALA A 302 5.63 16.80 3.18
N PRO A 303 5.80 16.00 2.11
CA PRO A 303 7.14 15.62 1.66
C PRO A 303 8.00 16.86 1.38
N ILE A 304 9.31 16.74 1.65
CA ILE A 304 10.32 17.76 1.43
C ILE A 304 11.35 17.23 0.43
N ALA A 305 11.84 18.09 -0.46
CA ALA A 305 12.89 17.78 -1.41
C ALA A 305 13.98 18.85 -1.39
N ILE A 306 15.23 18.45 -1.56
CA ILE A 306 16.41 19.33 -1.60
C ILE A 306 17.10 19.19 -2.96
N SER A 307 17.50 20.32 -3.55
CA SER A 307 18.29 20.31 -4.78
C SER A 307 19.74 19.94 -4.45
N GLN A 308 20.17 18.75 -4.87
CA GLN A 308 21.54 18.28 -4.61
C GLN A 308 22.62 19.08 -5.36
N SER A 309 22.25 19.79 -6.44
CA SER A 309 23.12 20.73 -7.14
C SER A 309 23.16 22.13 -6.50
N SER A 310 22.21 22.45 -5.63
CA SER A 310 22.09 23.75 -4.97
C SER A 310 21.37 23.59 -3.61
N PRO A 311 22.05 23.10 -2.56
CA PRO A 311 21.40 22.69 -1.30
C PRO A 311 20.64 23.77 -0.53
N ASN A 312 20.80 25.04 -0.88
CA ASN A 312 19.96 26.13 -0.36
C ASN A 312 18.54 26.13 -0.93
N ILE A 313 18.29 25.43 -2.04
CA ILE A 313 16.99 25.36 -2.68
C ILE A 313 16.26 24.10 -2.21
N LEU A 314 15.14 24.30 -1.54
CA LEU A 314 14.26 23.23 -1.08
C LEU A 314 12.83 23.49 -1.52
N TYR A 315 12.07 22.40 -1.64
CA TYR A 315 10.65 22.43 -1.93
C TYR A 315 9.89 21.57 -0.93
N ILE A 316 8.70 22.02 -0.54
CA ILE A 316 7.73 21.24 0.24
C ILE A 316 6.47 21.16 -0.58
N ALA A 317 5.91 19.96 -0.74
CA ALA A 317 4.52 19.80 -1.15
C ALA A 317 3.73 19.42 0.10
N ALA A 318 2.72 20.18 0.49
CA ALA A 318 1.93 19.97 1.70
C ALA A 318 0.47 19.72 1.33
N ASP A 319 -0.15 18.71 1.94
CA ASP A 319 -1.59 18.54 1.86
C ASP A 319 -2.30 19.63 2.66
N ASP A 320 -3.58 19.86 2.36
CA ASP A 320 -4.38 20.92 3.00
C ASP A 320 -5.54 20.32 3.80
N SER A 321 -5.74 20.81 5.02
CA SER A 321 -6.86 20.45 5.91
C SER A 321 -8.24 20.86 5.38
N SER A 322 -8.30 21.72 4.35
CA SER A 322 -9.54 22.16 3.67
C SER A 322 -10.04 21.21 2.56
N GLY A 323 -9.60 19.96 2.56
CA GLY A 323 -10.14 18.92 1.66
C GLY A 323 -9.30 18.66 0.40
N GLY A 324 -7.97 18.69 0.51
CA GLY A 324 -7.08 18.18 -0.54
C GLY A 324 -6.74 19.18 -1.65
N THR A 325 -6.71 20.49 -1.36
CA THR A 325 -6.28 21.49 -2.37
C THR A 325 -4.77 21.47 -2.60
N GLY A 326 -3.96 21.10 -1.60
CA GLY A 326 -2.50 21.01 -1.72
C GLY A 326 -1.82 22.39 -1.78
N ARG A 327 -0.56 22.49 -1.35
CA ARG A 327 0.29 23.70 -1.48
C ARG A 327 1.72 23.30 -1.74
N ILE A 328 2.42 24.07 -2.56
CA ILE A 328 3.86 23.88 -2.78
C ILE A 328 4.59 25.13 -2.32
N TYR A 329 5.56 24.95 -1.42
CA TYR A 329 6.44 26.00 -0.93
C TYR A 329 7.85 25.80 -1.46
N LYS A 330 8.58 26.91 -1.63
CA LYS A 330 9.99 26.96 -1.99
C LYS A 330 10.78 27.76 -0.96
N SER A 331 11.94 27.25 -0.58
CA SER A 331 12.98 28.00 0.12
C SER A 331 14.20 28.13 -0.79
N THR A 332 14.92 29.25 -0.66
CA THR A 332 16.17 29.53 -1.39
C THR A 332 17.34 29.81 -0.44
N ASP A 333 17.15 29.58 0.85
CA ASP A 333 18.07 29.88 1.95
C ASP A 333 18.23 28.70 2.90
N GLY A 334 18.08 27.47 2.40
CA GLY A 334 18.36 26.28 3.18
C GLY A 334 17.30 25.96 4.23
N GLY A 335 16.07 26.43 4.03
CA GLY A 335 14.90 26.19 4.88
C GLY A 335 14.55 27.32 5.83
N ASP A 336 15.32 28.42 5.85
CA ASP A 336 15.12 29.49 6.82
C ASP A 336 13.85 30.32 6.52
N ASN A 337 13.52 30.53 5.24
CA ASN A 337 12.28 31.17 4.79
C ASN A 337 11.61 30.40 3.66
N TRP A 338 10.29 30.24 3.74
CA TRP A 338 9.47 29.56 2.75
C TRP A 338 8.47 30.50 2.08
N ASN A 339 8.34 30.39 0.76
CA ASN A 339 7.38 31.15 -0.03
C ASN A 339 6.45 30.19 -0.79
N PRO A 340 5.13 30.42 -0.81
CA PRO A 340 4.22 29.62 -1.61
C PRO A 340 4.47 29.84 -3.11
N THR A 341 4.28 28.79 -3.88
CA THR A 341 4.32 28.81 -5.35
C THR A 341 2.90 28.79 -5.94
N PRO A 342 2.69 29.29 -7.17
CA PRO A 342 1.39 29.26 -7.85
C PRO A 342 1.06 27.86 -8.41
N ALA A 343 1.02 26.85 -7.55
CA ALA A 343 0.66 25.49 -7.94
C ALA A 343 -0.79 25.43 -8.48
N PRO A 344 -1.08 24.58 -9.49
CA PRO A 344 -2.42 24.43 -10.01
C PRO A 344 -3.18 23.52 -9.05
N LEU A 345 -4.10 24.11 -8.29
CA LEU A 345 -4.92 23.37 -7.31
C LEU A 345 -6.24 22.92 -7.98
N PRO A 346 -6.83 21.78 -7.60
CA PRO A 346 -6.37 20.84 -6.57
C PRO A 346 -5.58 19.64 -7.13
N TYR A 347 -4.27 19.56 -6.91
CA TYR A 347 -3.48 18.37 -7.27
C TYR A 347 -3.54 17.25 -6.20
N CYS A 348 -3.88 17.61 -4.96
CA CYS A 348 -4.12 16.70 -3.83
C CYS A 348 -5.60 16.24 -3.72
N ALA A 349 -6.41 16.39 -4.78
CA ALA A 349 -7.85 16.16 -4.74
C ALA A 349 -8.21 14.76 -4.23
N ALA A 350 -9.47 14.57 -3.81
CA ALA A 350 -10.01 13.32 -3.25
C ALA A 350 -9.48 12.90 -1.86
N GLY A 351 -8.64 13.71 -1.21
CA GLY A 351 -8.27 13.50 0.20
C GLY A 351 -7.35 12.30 0.44
N GLN A 352 -6.66 11.79 -0.59
CA GLN A 352 -5.79 10.62 -0.51
C GLN A 352 -4.32 10.96 -0.18
N SER A 353 -3.97 12.24 -0.07
CA SER A 353 -2.58 12.67 0.16
C SER A 353 -1.98 12.16 1.46
N PHE A 354 -2.80 11.75 2.44
CA PHE A 354 -2.32 11.17 3.69
C PHE A 354 -1.42 9.93 3.50
N HIS A 355 -1.48 9.26 2.35
CA HIS A 355 -0.64 8.12 2.02
C HIS A 355 0.00 8.20 0.62
N ALA A 356 -0.56 8.99 -0.31
CA ALA A 356 -0.03 9.21 -1.66
C ALA A 356 0.38 10.67 -1.84
N HIS A 357 1.63 10.99 -1.48
CA HIS A 357 2.19 12.32 -1.66
C HIS A 357 3.71 12.26 -1.85
N ALA A 358 4.19 12.83 -2.94
CA ALA A 358 5.60 12.82 -3.30
C ALA A 358 6.05 14.17 -3.89
N ILE A 359 7.30 14.52 -3.65
CA ILE A 359 7.99 15.60 -4.33
C ILE A 359 9.43 15.18 -4.62
N ALA A 360 9.94 15.57 -5.78
CA ALA A 360 11.35 15.42 -6.14
C ALA A 360 11.82 16.65 -6.93
N VAL A 361 13.05 17.06 -6.70
CA VAL A 361 13.77 18.06 -7.50
C VAL A 361 14.97 17.40 -8.16
N SER A 362 15.29 17.81 -9.38
CA SER A 362 16.37 17.21 -10.15
C SER A 362 17.71 17.36 -9.40
N PRO A 363 18.55 16.32 -9.39
CA PRO A 363 19.85 16.36 -8.71
C PRO A 363 20.85 17.30 -9.39
N VAL A 364 20.59 17.75 -10.63
CA VAL A 364 21.48 18.61 -11.40
C VAL A 364 20.86 19.95 -11.82
N ASP A 365 19.55 20.13 -11.62
CA ASP A 365 18.83 21.33 -12.02
C ASP A 365 17.77 21.71 -10.97
N PRO A 366 18.01 22.77 -10.16
CA PRO A 366 17.08 23.18 -9.11
C PRO A 366 15.71 23.66 -9.63
N ASN A 367 15.57 23.89 -10.94
CA ASN A 367 14.32 24.37 -11.55
C ASN A 367 13.38 23.24 -11.97
N LYS A 368 13.88 22.01 -12.13
CA LYS A 368 13.07 20.85 -12.51
C LYS A 368 12.51 20.17 -11.28
N VAL A 369 11.21 20.31 -11.06
CA VAL A 369 10.50 19.79 -9.89
C VAL A 369 9.28 19.01 -10.33
N TYR A 370 9.05 17.86 -9.69
CA TYR A 370 7.88 17.01 -9.89
C TYR A 370 7.16 16.82 -8.55
N VAL A 371 5.84 16.93 -8.57
CA VAL A 371 4.98 16.71 -7.41
C VAL A 371 3.86 15.75 -7.80
N GLY A 372 3.59 14.78 -6.93
CA GLY A 372 2.60 13.75 -7.13
C GLY A 372 1.71 13.56 -5.90
N SER A 373 0.43 13.35 -6.13
CA SER A 373 -0.55 12.82 -5.19
C SER A 373 -1.57 12.01 -5.98
N VAL A 374 -2.87 12.35 -5.95
CA VAL A 374 -3.83 11.88 -6.96
C VAL A 374 -3.50 12.50 -8.33
N GLY A 375 -3.07 13.76 -8.33
CA GLY A 375 -2.56 14.45 -9.51
C GLY A 375 -1.04 14.39 -9.66
N PHE A 376 -0.55 14.58 -10.88
CA PHE A 376 0.88 14.68 -11.18
C PHE A 376 1.18 15.98 -11.94
N ILE A 377 2.07 16.79 -11.36
CA ILE A 377 2.41 18.10 -11.88
C ILE A 377 3.93 18.30 -11.89
N ARG A 378 4.38 19.12 -12.83
CA ARG A 378 5.79 19.44 -13.04
C ARG A 378 5.99 20.93 -13.20
N SER A 379 7.09 21.42 -12.64
CA SER A 379 7.68 22.72 -12.97
C SER A 379 9.04 22.55 -13.65
N ALA A 380 9.35 23.43 -14.60
CA ALA A 380 10.64 23.52 -15.28
C ALA A 380 11.37 24.85 -14.97
N ASP A 381 10.77 25.72 -14.17
CA ASP A 381 11.23 27.07 -13.86
C ASP A 381 11.29 27.31 -12.34
N GLY A 382 11.47 26.23 -11.57
CA GLY A 382 11.67 26.28 -10.12
C GLY A 382 10.43 26.71 -9.36
N GLY A 383 9.26 26.29 -9.84
CA GLY A 383 7.96 26.51 -9.22
C GLY A 383 7.26 27.80 -9.62
N ALA A 384 7.78 28.58 -10.57
CA ALA A 384 7.11 29.79 -11.05
C ALA A 384 5.87 29.45 -11.89
N THR A 385 5.93 28.37 -12.68
CA THR A 385 4.80 27.77 -13.39
C THR A 385 4.77 26.26 -13.22
N TRP A 386 3.58 25.70 -13.35
CA TRP A 386 3.32 24.28 -13.17
C TRP A 386 2.41 23.76 -14.27
N THR A 387 2.64 22.52 -14.68
CA THR A 387 1.87 21.89 -15.74
C THR A 387 1.51 20.46 -15.37
N TRP A 388 0.27 20.07 -15.67
CA TRP A 388 -0.23 18.71 -15.45
C TRP A 388 0.47 17.71 -16.39
N ARG A 389 0.65 16.49 -15.89
CA ARG A 389 1.22 15.37 -16.62
C ARG A 389 0.39 14.13 -16.37
N GLU A 390 0.38 13.25 -17.36
CA GLU A 390 -0.07 11.89 -17.17
C GLU A 390 0.89 11.18 -16.20
N SER A 391 0.37 10.42 -15.26
CA SER A 391 1.17 9.63 -14.30
C SER A 391 1.14 8.13 -14.60
N GLY A 392 0.22 7.67 -15.45
CA GLY A 392 -0.05 6.25 -15.71
C GLY A 392 -1.01 5.62 -14.69
N HIS A 393 -0.91 6.02 -13.42
CA HIS A 393 -1.83 5.66 -12.35
C HIS A 393 -1.91 6.78 -11.31
N SER A 394 -3.05 6.88 -10.62
CA SER A 394 -3.26 7.77 -9.46
C SER A 394 -2.40 7.35 -8.25
N ASP A 395 -2.53 8.04 -7.12
CA ASP A 395 -1.95 7.62 -5.83
C ASP A 395 -0.42 7.51 -5.85
N ILE A 396 0.23 8.60 -6.26
CA ILE A 396 1.69 8.67 -6.37
C ILE A 396 2.30 8.69 -4.98
N THR A 397 3.07 7.65 -4.69
CA THR A 397 3.70 7.44 -3.40
C THR A 397 5.12 8.01 -3.37
N HIS A 398 5.85 7.93 -4.49
CA HIS A 398 7.24 8.35 -4.55
C HIS A 398 7.64 8.78 -5.95
N ILE A 399 8.58 9.72 -6.04
CA ILE A 399 9.17 10.19 -7.29
C ILE A 399 10.68 10.19 -7.11
N ALA A 400 11.41 9.65 -8.08
CA ALA A 400 12.86 9.61 -8.03
C ALA A 400 13.47 9.83 -9.42
N PHE A 401 14.50 10.65 -9.50
CA PHE A 401 15.27 10.84 -10.73
C PHE A 401 16.19 9.64 -10.96
N HIS A 402 16.36 9.25 -12.22
CA HIS A 402 17.36 8.25 -12.58
C HIS A 402 18.76 8.75 -12.16
N PRO A 403 19.58 7.91 -11.50
CA PRO A 403 20.78 8.37 -10.81
C PRO A 403 21.87 8.91 -11.74
N THR A 404 21.83 8.56 -13.02
CA THR A 404 22.81 9.02 -14.03
C THR A 404 22.17 9.74 -15.22
N ASP A 405 20.84 9.84 -15.27
CA ASP A 405 20.15 10.54 -16.36
C ASP A 405 19.00 11.40 -15.80
N PRO A 406 19.23 12.70 -15.58
CA PRO A 406 18.25 13.58 -14.95
C PRO A 406 17.03 13.88 -15.83
N ASN A 407 17.01 13.41 -17.08
CA ASN A 407 15.83 13.51 -17.94
C ASN A 407 14.85 12.36 -17.74
N PHE A 408 15.24 11.28 -17.04
CA PHE A 408 14.36 10.16 -16.71
C PHE A 408 13.92 10.25 -15.25
N VAL A 409 12.61 10.16 -15.04
CA VAL A 409 11.98 10.23 -13.73
C VAL A 409 11.11 9.00 -13.53
N TYR A 410 11.36 8.28 -12.44
CA TYR A 410 10.51 7.19 -11.97
C TYR A 410 9.39 7.76 -11.10
N VAL A 411 8.16 7.33 -11.38
CA VAL A 411 6.96 7.67 -10.64
C VAL A 411 6.40 6.36 -10.08
N LEU A 412 6.40 6.23 -8.75
CA LEU A 412 5.88 5.07 -8.05
C LEU A 412 4.47 5.36 -7.55
N SER A 413 3.58 4.39 -7.65
CA SER A 413 2.19 4.53 -7.21
C SER A 413 1.56 3.18 -6.87
N ASP A 414 0.25 3.18 -6.60
CA ASP A 414 -0.57 1.98 -6.39
C ASP A 414 -0.63 1.05 -7.61
N GLY A 415 -0.37 1.61 -8.79
CA GLY A 415 -0.28 0.87 -10.05
C GLY A 415 1.10 0.28 -10.34
N GLY A 416 2.15 0.63 -9.59
CA GLY A 416 3.50 0.15 -9.86
C GLY A 416 4.48 1.28 -10.20
N ILE A 417 5.27 1.09 -11.26
CA ILE A 417 6.35 2.00 -11.66
C ILE A 417 6.14 2.50 -13.08
N PHE A 418 6.22 3.81 -13.21
CA PHE A 418 6.09 4.51 -14.48
C PHE A 418 7.33 5.35 -14.74
N VAL A 419 7.68 5.50 -16.02
CA VAL A 419 8.83 6.32 -16.43
C VAL A 419 8.33 7.52 -17.22
N HIS A 420 8.81 8.69 -16.82
CA HIS A 420 8.56 9.96 -17.48
C HIS A 420 9.87 10.53 -18.04
N THR A 421 9.77 11.25 -19.16
CA THR A 421 10.89 12.01 -19.73
C THR A 421 10.51 13.45 -19.96
N ASP A 422 11.48 14.37 -19.92
CA ASP A 422 11.22 15.80 -20.14
C ASP A 422 10.68 16.12 -21.54
N ALA A 423 10.98 15.27 -22.54
CA ALA A 423 10.68 15.49 -23.96
C ALA A 423 9.25 15.13 -24.38
N SER A 424 8.47 14.45 -23.54
CA SER A 424 7.11 14.02 -23.90
C SER A 424 6.16 14.05 -22.71
N ASN A 425 4.89 14.33 -22.96
CA ASN A 425 3.81 14.13 -21.98
C ASN A 425 3.35 12.66 -21.93
N THR A 426 3.99 11.76 -22.68
CA THR A 426 3.58 10.35 -22.74
C THR A 426 4.24 9.57 -21.62
N VAL A 427 3.43 8.97 -20.76
CA VAL A 427 3.88 7.93 -19.83
C VAL A 427 4.10 6.65 -20.59
N ARG A 428 5.19 5.96 -20.25
CA ARG A 428 5.40 4.58 -20.68
C ARG A 428 5.61 3.71 -19.46
N ASN A 429 5.03 2.51 -19.48
CA ASN A 429 5.58 1.45 -18.67
C ASN A 429 6.97 1.11 -19.16
N ASN A 430 7.85 0.79 -18.22
CA ASN A 430 9.22 0.37 -18.50
C ASN A 430 9.30 -1.10 -18.98
N GLY A 431 8.24 -1.60 -19.65
CA GLY A 431 8.16 -3.00 -20.11
C GLY A 431 8.28 -4.02 -18.98
N GLU A 432 7.75 -3.72 -17.81
CA GLU A 432 8.02 -4.47 -16.58
C GLU A 432 7.21 -5.77 -16.48
N VAL A 433 7.87 -6.82 -16.01
CA VAL A 433 7.31 -8.15 -15.76
C VAL A 433 7.83 -8.63 -14.41
N PHE A 434 6.94 -8.95 -13.46
CA PHE A 434 7.34 -9.43 -12.12
C PHE A 434 7.17 -10.94 -12.03
N VAL A 435 8.21 -11.66 -11.62
CA VAL A 435 8.27 -13.13 -11.62
C VAL A 435 8.60 -13.63 -10.20
N PRO A 436 7.82 -14.60 -9.66
CA PRO A 436 6.76 -15.37 -10.32
C PRO A 436 5.39 -14.69 -10.36
N SER A 437 5.20 -13.56 -9.66
CA SER A 437 3.96 -12.77 -9.66
C SER A 437 4.25 -11.31 -9.32
N ALA A 438 3.37 -10.39 -9.69
CA ALA A 438 3.44 -9.00 -9.28
C ALA A 438 3.00 -8.81 -7.82
N PRO A 439 3.53 -7.80 -7.11
CA PRO A 439 3.15 -7.46 -5.73
C PRO A 439 1.76 -6.80 -5.65
N ILE A 440 0.73 -7.48 -6.15
CA ILE A 440 -0.65 -7.03 -6.19
C ILE A 440 -1.41 -7.54 -4.97
N GLN A 441 -2.17 -6.65 -4.35
CA GLN A 441 -3.12 -7.04 -3.32
C GLN A 441 -4.38 -7.63 -3.97
N ALA A 442 -4.45 -8.96 -4.01
CA ALA A 442 -5.65 -9.69 -4.37
C ALA A 442 -6.57 -9.88 -3.15
N TYR A 443 -7.86 -9.59 -3.33
CA TYR A 443 -8.87 -9.73 -2.29
C TYR A 443 -9.61 -11.07 -2.32
N ALA A 444 -9.76 -11.65 -3.51
CA ALA A 444 -10.43 -12.91 -3.72
C ALA A 444 -9.89 -13.59 -4.99
N LEU A 445 -10.10 -14.90 -5.08
CA LEU A 445 -9.82 -15.70 -6.26
C LEU A 445 -10.97 -16.70 -6.43
N GLU A 446 -11.58 -16.74 -7.62
CA GLU A 446 -12.60 -17.72 -8.00
C GLU A 446 -12.18 -18.41 -9.31
N SER A 447 -12.45 -19.70 -9.42
CA SER A 447 -12.23 -20.48 -10.65
C SER A 447 -13.56 -20.88 -11.27
N ALA A 448 -13.67 -20.84 -12.60
CA ALA A 448 -14.84 -21.40 -13.26
C ALA A 448 -14.90 -22.92 -13.08
N TRP A 449 -16.10 -23.44 -12.77
CA TRP A 449 -16.30 -24.86 -12.47
C TRP A 449 -16.20 -25.75 -13.69
N SER A 450 -16.75 -25.27 -14.81
CA SER A 450 -16.68 -25.92 -16.12
C SER A 450 -15.32 -25.81 -16.79
N ASN A 451 -14.47 -24.85 -16.36
CA ASN A 451 -13.12 -24.66 -16.89
C ASN A 451 -12.20 -24.01 -15.84
N GLN A 452 -11.42 -24.82 -15.13
CA GLN A 452 -10.53 -24.35 -14.06
C GLN A 452 -9.36 -23.48 -14.56
N LYS A 453 -9.17 -23.33 -15.89
CA LYS A 453 -8.23 -22.35 -16.44
C LYS A 453 -8.77 -20.93 -16.39
N VAL A 454 -10.08 -20.75 -16.21
CA VAL A 454 -10.67 -19.43 -16.02
C VAL A 454 -10.59 -19.07 -14.56
N LEU A 455 -9.69 -18.14 -14.23
CA LEU A 455 -9.52 -17.61 -12.88
C LEU A 455 -9.86 -16.13 -12.88
N VAL A 456 -10.58 -15.68 -11.86
CA VAL A 456 -11.00 -14.28 -11.69
C VAL A 456 -10.60 -13.81 -10.30
N SER A 457 -10.01 -12.62 -10.21
CA SER A 457 -9.55 -12.04 -8.94
C SER A 457 -9.90 -10.55 -8.86
N GLY A 458 -10.40 -10.10 -7.73
CA GLY A 458 -10.61 -8.68 -7.44
C GLY A 458 -9.37 -8.13 -6.76
N THR A 459 -8.86 -7.00 -7.22
CA THR A 459 -7.62 -6.42 -6.73
C THR A 459 -7.80 -4.97 -6.30
N GLN A 460 -7.03 -4.56 -5.30
CA GLN A 460 -7.04 -3.19 -4.81
C GLN A 460 -6.44 -2.25 -5.85
N ASP A 461 -7.12 -1.14 -6.14
CA ASP A 461 -6.78 -0.07 -7.09
C ASP A 461 -6.60 -0.51 -8.56
N ASN A 462 -6.61 -1.82 -8.83
CA ASN A 462 -6.22 -2.42 -10.10
C ASN A 462 -7.35 -3.24 -10.76
N GLY A 463 -8.57 -3.11 -10.26
CA GLY A 463 -9.80 -3.67 -10.84
C GLY A 463 -9.99 -5.16 -10.63
N THR A 464 -10.98 -5.71 -11.33
CA THR A 464 -11.22 -7.16 -11.39
C THR A 464 -10.46 -7.74 -12.58
N LEU A 465 -9.69 -8.77 -12.32
CA LEU A 465 -8.74 -9.41 -13.23
C LEU A 465 -9.23 -10.80 -13.62
N ILE A 466 -8.77 -11.26 -14.79
CA ILE A 466 -9.05 -12.62 -15.27
C ILE A 466 -7.91 -13.17 -16.13
N THR A 467 -7.74 -14.48 -16.04
CA THR A 467 -7.02 -15.33 -16.98
C THR A 467 -7.95 -16.43 -17.49
N GLU A 468 -7.74 -16.88 -18.73
CA GLU A 468 -8.39 -18.06 -19.32
C GLU A 468 -7.40 -19.22 -19.55
N ARG A 469 -6.15 -19.05 -19.08
CA ARG A 469 -5.05 -20.00 -19.27
C ARG A 469 -4.61 -20.67 -17.97
N GLY A 470 -5.27 -20.38 -16.85
CA GLY A 470 -4.99 -20.97 -15.54
C GLY A 470 -3.82 -20.32 -14.81
N GLY A 471 -3.44 -19.10 -15.21
CA GLY A 471 -2.35 -18.38 -14.56
C GLY A 471 -0.99 -19.00 -14.82
N GLU A 472 -0.72 -19.40 -16.07
CA GLU A 472 0.60 -19.91 -16.46
C GLU A 472 1.70 -18.90 -16.07
N GLN A 473 2.87 -19.38 -15.65
CA GLN A 473 3.97 -18.59 -15.06
C GLN A 473 4.50 -17.40 -15.91
N SER A 474 4.00 -17.22 -17.14
CA SER A 474 4.36 -16.13 -18.05
C SER A 474 3.22 -15.14 -18.33
N GLU A 475 2.09 -15.26 -17.62
CA GLU A 475 0.86 -14.55 -17.97
C GLU A 475 0.67 -13.22 -17.23
N MET A 476 0.39 -12.17 -18.02
CA MET A 476 -0.29 -10.98 -17.54
C MET A 476 -1.80 -11.20 -17.59
N TRP A 477 -2.49 -10.95 -16.48
CA TRP A 477 -3.95 -11.06 -16.44
C TRP A 477 -4.56 -9.78 -16.99
N ARG A 478 -5.72 -9.88 -17.64
CA ARG A 478 -6.41 -8.69 -18.17
C ARG A 478 -7.39 -8.14 -17.14
N SER A 479 -7.52 -6.82 -17.10
CA SER A 479 -8.64 -6.21 -16.39
C SER A 479 -9.95 -6.41 -17.14
N ILE A 480 -10.99 -6.82 -16.43
CA ILE A 480 -12.38 -6.80 -16.89
C ILE A 480 -13.19 -5.63 -16.31
N GLY A 481 -12.49 -4.64 -15.76
CA GLY A 481 -13.06 -3.39 -15.29
C GLY A 481 -13.26 -3.33 -13.78
N GLY A 482 -13.89 -2.24 -13.35
CA GLY A 482 -13.85 -1.79 -11.95
C GLY A 482 -12.60 -0.95 -11.67
N CYS A 483 -12.65 -0.19 -10.57
CA CYS A 483 -11.49 0.55 -10.07
C CYS A 483 -10.89 -0.27 -8.93
N ASP A 484 -11.56 -0.32 -7.78
CA ASP A 484 -11.30 -1.38 -6.79
C ASP A 484 -12.10 -2.63 -7.17
N GLY A 485 -11.39 -3.71 -7.47
CA GLY A 485 -11.98 -5.04 -7.65
C GLY A 485 -12.30 -5.64 -6.29
N ALA A 486 -13.53 -6.06 -6.06
CA ALA A 486 -13.95 -6.51 -4.73
C ALA A 486 -13.47 -7.91 -4.33
N ASN A 487 -13.49 -8.18 -3.02
CA ASN A 487 -13.33 -9.51 -2.42
C ASN A 487 -14.45 -10.51 -2.77
N THR A 488 -15.32 -10.19 -3.74
CA THR A 488 -16.54 -10.95 -4.01
C THR A 488 -16.73 -11.11 -5.52
N ILE A 489 -16.63 -12.37 -5.95
CA ILE A 489 -16.65 -12.79 -7.34
C ILE A 489 -17.44 -14.09 -7.42
N ALA A 490 -18.20 -14.26 -8.48
CA ALA A 490 -18.82 -15.52 -8.85
C ALA A 490 -18.67 -15.73 -10.37
N VAL A 491 -18.37 -16.95 -10.78
CA VAL A 491 -18.38 -17.35 -12.19
C VAL A 491 -19.49 -18.36 -12.39
N HIS A 492 -20.25 -18.24 -13.48
CA HIS A 492 -21.37 -19.12 -13.72
C HIS A 492 -20.90 -20.58 -13.91
N PRO A 493 -21.46 -21.55 -13.18
CA PRO A 493 -20.90 -22.90 -13.09
C PRO A 493 -20.87 -23.63 -14.44
N LEU A 494 -21.89 -23.38 -15.29
CA LEU A 494 -22.02 -24.00 -16.62
C LEU A 494 -21.59 -23.07 -17.77
N ASN A 495 -21.27 -21.81 -17.49
CA ASN A 495 -20.95 -20.80 -18.50
C ASN A 495 -19.78 -19.93 -18.02
N PRO A 496 -18.52 -20.33 -18.28
CA PRO A 496 -17.35 -19.63 -17.74
C PRO A 496 -17.19 -18.20 -18.29
N ASP A 497 -17.93 -17.85 -19.35
CA ASP A 497 -17.95 -16.50 -19.92
C ASP A 497 -18.78 -15.52 -19.09
N LEU A 498 -19.66 -15.99 -18.22
CA LEU A 498 -20.54 -15.15 -17.42
C LEU A 498 -20.01 -14.99 -16.00
N ILE A 499 -19.64 -13.76 -15.66
CA ILE A 499 -18.91 -13.42 -14.43
C ILE A 499 -19.63 -12.31 -13.70
N PHE A 500 -19.76 -12.47 -12.39
CA PHE A 500 -20.35 -11.48 -11.50
C PHE A 500 -19.33 -11.02 -10.47
N PHE A 501 -19.29 -9.72 -10.23
CA PHE A 501 -18.32 -9.13 -9.30
C PHE A 501 -18.83 -7.80 -8.78
N ASN A 502 -18.35 -7.40 -7.62
CA ASN A 502 -18.53 -6.04 -7.13
C ASN A 502 -17.38 -5.16 -7.65
N SER A 503 -17.71 -3.91 -7.96
CA SER A 503 -16.74 -2.87 -8.33
C SER A 503 -17.01 -1.60 -7.54
N TRP A 504 -15.96 -0.96 -7.07
CA TRP A 504 -16.05 0.34 -6.42
C TRP A 504 -15.17 1.35 -7.13
N CYS A 505 -15.75 2.48 -7.55
CA CYS A 505 -15.05 3.55 -8.25
C CYS A 505 -15.30 4.88 -7.52
N GLY A 506 -14.83 4.94 -6.28
CA GLY A 506 -15.03 6.07 -5.38
C GLY A 506 -16.31 5.96 -4.53
N PRO A 507 -16.42 6.82 -3.49
CA PRO A 507 -17.31 6.63 -2.35
C PRO A 507 -18.81 6.61 -2.67
N SER A 508 -19.23 7.12 -3.83
CA SER A 508 -20.64 7.19 -4.24
C SER A 508 -21.04 6.11 -5.26
N ASN A 509 -20.13 5.22 -5.66
CA ASN A 509 -20.37 4.30 -6.78
C ASN A 509 -19.98 2.83 -6.51
N PRO A 510 -20.36 2.21 -5.37
CA PRO A 510 -20.32 0.77 -5.26
C PRO A 510 -21.37 0.16 -6.20
N ARG A 511 -20.99 -0.87 -6.96
CA ARG A 511 -21.87 -1.55 -7.92
C ARG A 511 -21.65 -3.05 -7.88
N LEU A 512 -22.73 -3.81 -7.96
CA LEU A 512 -22.70 -5.19 -8.36
C LEU A 512 -22.82 -5.26 -9.89
N ARG A 513 -21.94 -6.00 -10.54
CA ARG A 513 -21.84 -6.05 -11.99
C ARG A 513 -21.85 -7.47 -12.51
N THR A 514 -22.32 -7.60 -13.74
CA THR A 514 -22.12 -8.79 -14.56
C THR A 514 -21.32 -8.44 -15.81
N ARG A 515 -20.57 -9.41 -16.31
CA ARG A 515 -19.86 -9.35 -17.59
C ARG A 515 -19.98 -10.69 -18.30
N THR A 516 -20.35 -10.63 -19.57
CA THR A 516 -20.22 -11.74 -20.51
C THR A 516 -18.95 -11.56 -21.33
N MET A 517 -18.07 -12.56 -21.33
CA MET A 517 -16.86 -12.58 -22.15
C MET A 517 -17.18 -12.46 -23.64
N GLY A 518 -16.34 -11.72 -24.37
CA GLY A 518 -16.57 -11.40 -25.79
C GLY A 518 -17.57 -10.26 -26.04
N ARG A 519 -18.30 -9.78 -25.03
CA ARG A 519 -19.14 -8.57 -25.12
C ARG A 519 -18.42 -7.34 -24.58
N SER A 520 -18.80 -6.17 -25.09
CA SER A 520 -18.23 -4.89 -24.66
C SER A 520 -18.92 -4.37 -23.40
N GLY A 521 -18.12 -4.07 -22.37
CA GLY A 521 -18.58 -3.39 -21.16
C GLY A 521 -19.07 -4.31 -20.05
N ASN A 522 -19.39 -3.70 -18.92
CA ASN A 522 -19.95 -4.37 -17.73
C ASN A 522 -21.36 -3.81 -17.48
N GLU A 523 -22.29 -4.68 -17.14
CA GLU A 523 -23.68 -4.32 -16.85
C GLU A 523 -23.87 -4.14 -15.34
N ASP A 524 -24.73 -3.20 -14.94
CA ASP A 524 -25.05 -2.94 -13.53
C ASP A 524 -26.27 -3.77 -13.11
N ILE A 525 -26.06 -4.69 -12.17
CA ILE A 525 -27.09 -5.57 -11.61
C ILE A 525 -27.46 -5.17 -10.17
N SER A 526 -27.21 -3.92 -9.78
CA SER A 526 -27.47 -3.42 -8.43
C SER A 526 -28.92 -3.01 -8.19
N ARG A 527 -29.79 -3.09 -9.20
CA ARG A 527 -31.15 -2.54 -9.13
C ARG A 527 -31.96 -3.22 -8.03
N GLY A 528 -32.47 -2.44 -7.08
CA GLY A 528 -33.24 -2.95 -5.95
C GLY A 528 -32.40 -3.32 -4.73
N LEU A 529 -31.06 -3.21 -4.81
CA LEU A 529 -30.15 -3.39 -3.69
C LEU A 529 -29.78 -2.04 -3.06
N SER A 530 -29.58 -2.02 -1.74
CA SER A 530 -29.05 -0.88 -0.98
C SER A 530 -27.80 -1.30 -0.20
N GLU A 531 -26.91 -0.34 0.11
CA GLU A 531 -25.74 -0.58 0.98
C GLU A 531 -24.74 -1.64 0.44
N ILE A 532 -24.48 -1.60 -0.87
CA ILE A 532 -23.73 -2.62 -1.64
C ILE A 532 -22.19 -2.52 -1.57
N TYR A 533 -21.63 -2.25 -0.39
CA TYR A 533 -20.18 -2.10 -0.20
C TYR A 533 -19.51 -3.45 0.13
N TYR A 534 -18.63 -3.94 -0.75
CA TYR A 534 -17.94 -5.25 -0.64
C TYR A 534 -18.89 -6.42 -0.30
N THR A 535 -20.09 -6.35 -0.88
CA THR A 535 -21.19 -7.28 -0.66
C THR A 535 -20.86 -8.65 -1.28
N PRO A 536 -20.91 -9.76 -0.50
CA PRO A 536 -20.71 -11.12 -1.01
C PRO A 536 -21.59 -11.44 -2.19
N ILE A 537 -21.04 -12.11 -3.19
CA ILE A 537 -21.81 -12.67 -4.31
C ILE A 537 -21.42 -14.14 -4.49
N ARG A 538 -22.42 -15.01 -4.63
CA ARG A 538 -22.21 -16.44 -4.84
C ARG A 538 -23.28 -17.00 -5.76
N MET A 539 -22.87 -17.83 -6.71
CA MET A 539 -23.79 -18.62 -7.51
C MET A 539 -24.09 -19.97 -6.86
N ASN A 540 -25.30 -20.46 -7.09
CA ASN A 540 -25.64 -21.84 -6.80
C ASN A 540 -24.84 -22.78 -7.72
N LYS A 541 -24.15 -23.74 -7.11
CA LYS A 541 -23.25 -24.67 -7.81
C LYS A 541 -23.97 -25.86 -8.46
N ALA A 542 -25.28 -25.99 -8.26
CA ALA A 542 -26.09 -27.05 -8.87
C ALA A 542 -26.45 -26.79 -10.35
N GLY A 543 -25.87 -25.77 -10.99
CA GLY A 543 -26.12 -25.45 -12.39
C GLY A 543 -27.42 -24.66 -12.63
N THR A 544 -27.87 -23.90 -11.64
CA THR A 544 -29.03 -23.00 -11.76
C THR A 544 -28.58 -21.56 -12.04
N ASN A 545 -29.53 -20.71 -12.46
CA ASN A 545 -29.32 -19.27 -12.66
C ASN A 545 -29.38 -18.46 -11.34
N TYR A 546 -29.27 -19.14 -10.21
CA TYR A 546 -29.52 -18.54 -8.91
C TYR A 546 -28.27 -17.87 -8.38
N LEU A 547 -28.42 -16.59 -8.07
CA LEU A 547 -27.38 -15.72 -7.56
C LEU A 547 -27.79 -15.18 -6.20
N PHE A 548 -26.87 -15.23 -5.25
CA PHE A 548 -27.10 -14.77 -3.88
C PHE A 548 -26.17 -13.62 -3.56
N THR A 549 -26.70 -12.64 -2.84
CA THR A 549 -25.91 -11.54 -2.31
C THR A 549 -26.43 -11.05 -0.96
N ILE A 550 -25.57 -10.50 -0.12
CA ILE A 550 -25.93 -10.03 1.23
C ILE A 550 -25.54 -8.57 1.40
N THR A 551 -26.53 -7.71 1.57
CA THR A 551 -26.32 -6.31 1.99
C THR A 551 -26.16 -6.26 3.52
N ARG A 552 -25.84 -5.10 4.08
CA ARG A 552 -25.71 -4.95 5.55
C ARG A 552 -26.93 -5.40 6.34
N THR A 553 -28.12 -5.35 5.74
CA THR A 553 -29.39 -5.56 6.43
C THR A 553 -30.20 -6.74 5.92
N GLN A 554 -29.87 -7.30 4.75
CA GLN A 554 -30.73 -8.28 4.08
C GLN A 554 -29.97 -9.18 3.10
N LEU A 555 -30.34 -10.46 3.10
CA LEU A 555 -29.95 -11.46 2.08
C LEU A 555 -30.90 -11.36 0.88
N PHE A 556 -30.36 -11.44 -0.32
CA PHE A 556 -31.09 -11.38 -1.57
C PHE A 556 -30.79 -12.59 -2.46
N LEU A 557 -31.81 -13.03 -3.19
CA LEU A 557 -31.76 -14.04 -4.24
C LEU A 557 -32.18 -13.40 -5.56
N SER A 558 -31.41 -13.62 -6.60
CA SER A 558 -31.84 -13.45 -7.98
C SER A 558 -32.00 -14.82 -8.62
N LYS A 559 -33.09 -15.03 -9.37
CA LYS A 559 -33.36 -16.26 -10.14
C LYS A 559 -33.00 -16.11 -11.62
N ASP A 560 -32.53 -14.94 -12.00
CA ASP A 560 -32.37 -14.42 -13.35
C ASP A 560 -31.02 -13.71 -13.51
N GLU A 561 -29.95 -14.27 -12.92
CA GLU A 561 -28.57 -13.81 -13.13
C GLU A 561 -28.33 -12.32 -12.78
N GLY A 562 -29.09 -11.79 -11.82
CA GLY A 562 -28.99 -10.42 -11.32
C GLY A 562 -29.91 -9.41 -12.01
N GLU A 563 -30.78 -9.82 -12.95
CA GLU A 563 -31.77 -8.91 -13.54
C GLU A 563 -32.78 -8.38 -12.51
N SER A 564 -33.17 -9.21 -11.53
CA SER A 564 -34.02 -8.81 -10.41
C SER A 564 -33.62 -9.48 -9.09
N TRP A 565 -33.93 -8.83 -7.97
CA TRP A 565 -33.56 -9.30 -6.62
C TRP A 565 -34.76 -9.43 -5.70
N LEU A 566 -34.86 -10.59 -5.06
CA LEU A 566 -35.83 -10.94 -4.03
C LEU A 566 -35.15 -10.92 -2.66
N GLY A 567 -35.55 -10.00 -1.79
CA GLY A 567 -35.01 -9.89 -0.44
C GLY A 567 -35.69 -10.84 0.54
N ALA A 568 -34.92 -11.51 1.40
CA ALA A 568 -35.44 -12.32 2.51
C ALA A 568 -36.17 -11.42 3.52
N THR A 569 -37.32 -11.88 4.04
CA THR A 569 -38.14 -11.12 5.00
C THR A 569 -37.70 -11.30 6.45
N GLY A 570 -36.90 -12.34 6.76
CA GLY A 570 -36.32 -12.52 8.10
C GLY A 570 -35.41 -13.74 8.29
N ALA A 571 -35.38 -14.71 7.36
CA ALA A 571 -34.50 -15.88 7.45
C ALA A 571 -34.14 -16.44 6.06
N ALA A 572 -33.03 -17.18 5.94
CA ALA A 572 -32.64 -17.86 4.70
C ALA A 572 -33.65 -18.94 4.24
N THR A 573 -34.52 -19.39 5.14
CA THR A 573 -35.64 -20.32 4.88
C THR A 573 -36.79 -19.70 4.09
N ASP A 574 -36.77 -18.38 3.87
CA ASP A 574 -37.73 -17.69 3.01
C ASP A 574 -37.54 -18.07 1.53
N PHE A 575 -36.37 -18.61 1.18
CA PHE A 575 -36.09 -19.22 -0.12
C PHE A 575 -36.37 -20.73 -0.04
N GLY A 576 -37.00 -21.30 -1.07
CA GLY A 576 -37.41 -22.71 -1.06
C GLY A 576 -36.24 -23.66 -0.73
N ALA A 577 -36.53 -24.83 -0.17
CA ALA A 577 -35.51 -25.80 0.27
C ALA A 577 -34.55 -26.26 -0.86
N ASP A 578 -34.99 -26.17 -2.12
CA ASP A 578 -34.21 -26.49 -3.32
C ASP A 578 -33.42 -25.28 -3.87
N GLU A 579 -33.62 -24.09 -3.30
CA GLU A 579 -33.07 -22.83 -3.79
C GLU A 579 -31.78 -22.43 -3.05
N ALA A 580 -31.70 -22.69 -1.74
CA ALA A 580 -30.54 -22.30 -0.93
C ALA A 580 -29.33 -23.25 -1.11
N PRO A 581 -28.12 -22.76 -1.36
CA PRO A 581 -26.92 -23.58 -1.24
C PRO A 581 -26.77 -23.99 0.23
N ARG A 582 -26.64 -25.29 0.49
CA ARG A 582 -26.45 -25.86 1.86
C ARG A 582 -25.31 -25.21 2.65
N SER A 583 -24.41 -24.46 2.00
CA SER A 583 -23.31 -23.70 2.61
C SER A 583 -23.68 -22.30 3.13
N MET A 584 -24.92 -21.82 2.94
CA MET A 584 -25.41 -20.54 3.48
C MET A 584 -26.34 -20.68 4.69
N ILE A 585 -26.57 -21.92 5.15
CA ILE A 585 -27.20 -22.19 6.44
C ILE A 585 -26.05 -22.22 7.48
N VAL A 586 -25.71 -21.06 8.03
CA VAL A 586 -24.91 -20.91 9.26
C VAL A 586 -25.71 -20.12 10.26
#